data_AF-A0A5K0Z1G9-F1
#
_entry.id   AF-A0A5K0Z1G9-F1
#
_cell.length_a   1.000
_cell.length_b   1.000
_cell.length_c   1.000
_cell.angle_alpha   90.00
_cell.angle_beta   90.00
_cell.angle_gamma   90.00
#
_symmetry.space_group_name_H-M   'P 1'
#
loop_
_entity.id
_entity.type
_entity.pdbx_description
1 polymer ?
#
loop_
_entity_poly.entity_id
_entity_poly.type
_entity_poly.pdbx_seq_one_letter_code
_entity_poly.pdbx_strand_id
1 'polypeptide(L)' 'MVPNIAWGKRTRVILDVGCGVASFGGYLFDNNVITMSFAPKDEHEAQVQFALERGIPAISAVMGTQRLPFPSK' A
#
# COMPACT_ATOMS: atom_id res chain seq x y z
N MET A 1 -17.81 -4.16 7.28
CA MET A 1 -16.46 -4.51 7.75
C MET A 1 -16.41 -6.02 7.87
N VAL A 2 -15.40 -6.70 7.29
CA VAL A 2 -15.33 -8.17 7.33
C VAL A 2 -15.02 -8.59 8.78
N PRO A 3 -15.97 -9.24 9.50
CA PRO A 3 -15.97 -9.27 10.96
C PRO A 3 -14.89 -10.16 11.61
N ASN A 4 -14.08 -10.88 10.82
CA ASN A 4 -13.15 -11.90 11.34
C ASN A 4 -11.68 -11.67 10.95
N ILE A 5 -11.31 -10.50 10.46
CA ILE A 5 -9.90 -10.22 10.14
C ILE A 5 -9.15 -9.89 11.43
N ALA A 6 -8.27 -10.80 11.85
CA ALA A 6 -7.44 -10.62 13.04
C ALA A 6 -6.17 -9.80 12.72
N TRP A 7 -6.34 -8.50 12.53
CA TRP A 7 -5.28 -7.51 12.28
C TRP A 7 -4.18 -7.57 13.35
N GLY A 8 -2.93 -7.39 12.93
CA GLY A 8 -1.74 -7.44 13.79
C GLY A 8 -1.41 -8.81 14.40
N LYS A 9 -2.33 -9.78 14.29
CA LYS A 9 -2.17 -11.14 14.82
C LYS A 9 -1.95 -12.14 13.69
N ARG A 10 -3.01 -12.43 12.91
CA ARG A 10 -3.00 -13.39 11.78
C ARG A 10 -2.82 -12.70 10.43
N THR A 11 -3.21 -11.44 10.32
CA THR A 11 -2.99 -10.61 9.14
C THR A 11 -2.06 -9.48 9.54
N ARG A 12 -0.82 -9.50 9.02
CA ARG A 12 0.21 -8.52 9.34
C ARG A 12 0.72 -7.75 8.13
N VAL A 13 0.45 -8.27 6.93
CA VAL A 13 0.86 -7.68 5.66
C VAL A 13 -0.36 -7.61 4.75
N ILE A 14 -0.54 -6.46 4.11
CA ILE A 14 -1.59 -6.22 3.13
C ILE A 14 -0.95 -5.66 1.86
N LEU A 15 -1.44 -6.12 0.72
CA LEU A 15 -1.16 -5.50 -0.57
C LEU A 15 -2.31 -4.53 -0.89
N ASP A 16 -1.99 -3.23 -0.98
CA ASP A 16 -2.95 -2.15 -1.22
C ASP A 16 -2.75 -1.59 -2.64
N VAL A 17 -3.59 -2.00 -3.58
CA VAL A 17 -3.50 -1.60 -4.99
C VAL A 17 -4.45 -0.44 -5.26
N GLY A 18 -3.93 0.65 -5.83
CA GLY A 18 -4.69 1.88 -6.02
C GLY A 18 -4.79 2.71 -4.75
N CYS A 19 -3.74 2.67 -3.91
CA CYS A 19 -3.75 3.23 -2.55
C CYS A 19 -3.88 4.76 -2.47
N GLY A 20 -3.68 5.47 -3.59
CA GLY A 20 -3.57 6.93 -3.61
C GLY A 20 -2.49 7.40 -2.63
N VAL A 21 -2.90 8.19 -1.63
CA VAL A 21 -2.03 8.73 -0.57
C VAL A 21 -1.85 7.81 0.65
N ALA A 22 -2.18 6.53 0.50
CA ALA A 22 -2.02 5.45 1.48
C ALA A 22 -2.82 5.62 2.79
N SER A 23 -3.99 6.26 2.75
CA SER A 23 -4.85 6.44 3.93
C SER A 23 -5.27 5.12 4.59
N PHE A 24 -5.53 4.08 3.80
CA PHE A 24 -5.85 2.75 4.31
C PHE A 24 -4.66 2.10 5.00
N GLY A 25 -3.46 2.24 4.42
CA GLY A 25 -2.21 1.82 5.04
C GLY A 25 -1.94 2.51 6.37
N GLY A 26 -2.18 3.82 6.46
CA GLY A 26 -2.03 4.57 7.71
C GLY A 26 -2.96 4.05 8.81
N TYR A 27 -4.24 3.82 8.48
CA TYR A 27 -5.19 3.23 9.43
C TYR A 27 -4.78 1.84 9.94
N LEU A 28 -4.23 1.01 9.05
CA LEU A 28 -3.79 -0.34 9.39
C LEU A 28 -2.46 -0.37 10.15
N PHE A 29 -1.60 0.63 9.95
CA PHE A 29 -0.32 0.78 10.65
C PHE A 29 -0.51 0.83 12.16
N ASP A 30 -1.50 1.61 12.64
CA ASP A 30 -1.88 1.70 14.06
C ASP A 30 -2.37 0.36 14.63
N ASN A 31 -2.80 -0.56 13.76
CA ASN A 31 -3.25 -1.91 14.12
C ASN A 31 -2.14 -2.97 13.97
N ASN A 32 -0.87 -2.54 13.90
CA ASN A 32 0.30 -3.41 13.74
C ASN A 32 0.26 -4.22 12.42
N VAL A 33 -0.23 -3.59 11.35
CA VAL A 33 -0.28 -4.18 10.00
C VAL A 33 0.49 -3.27 9.05
N ILE A 34 1.46 -3.83 8.34
CA ILE A 34 2.19 -3.11 7.30
C ILE A 34 1.49 -3.26 5.95
N THR A 35 1.36 -2.16 5.21
CA THR A 35 0.86 -2.18 3.85
C THR A 35 1.98 -1.99 2.84
N MET A 36 1.98 -2.81 1.81
CA MET A 36 2.72 -2.55 0.59
C MET A 36 1.78 -1.90 -0.43
N SER A 37 2.03 -0.63 -0.74
CA SER A 37 1.04 0.21 -1.42
C SER A 37 1.46 0.52 -2.86
N PHE A 38 0.56 0.33 -3.82
CA PHE A 38 0.82 0.57 -5.23
C PHE A 38 -0.05 1.75 -5.68
N ALA A 39 0.60 2.88 -5.97
CA ALA A 39 -0.08 4.07 -6.46
C ALA A 39 0.17 4.24 -7.96
N PRO A 40 -0.84 4.69 -8.74
CA PRO A 40 -0.61 5.10 -10.11
C PRO A 40 0.34 6.31 -10.14
N LYS A 41 1.12 6.41 -11.20
CA LYS A 41 1.81 7.66 -11.52
C LYS A 41 0.75 8.64 -12.03
N ASP A 42 0.19 9.42 -11.13
CA ASP A 42 -0.74 10.50 -11.45
C ASP A 42 0.04 11.74 -11.92
N GLU A 43 -0.60 12.64 -12.66
CA GLU A 43 0.02 13.91 -13.13
C GLU A 43 0.51 14.77 -11.96
N HIS A 44 -0.06 14.54 -10.78
CA HIS A 44 0.45 15.01 -9.50
C HIS A 44 1.32 13.91 -8.86
N GLU A 45 2.61 13.88 -9.18
CA GLU A 45 3.62 12.87 -8.74
C GLU A 45 3.74 12.70 -7.19
N ALA A 46 3.00 13.47 -6.40
CA ALA A 46 3.14 13.54 -4.96
C ALA A 46 2.50 12.35 -4.20
N GLN A 47 1.66 11.50 -4.81
CA GLN A 47 0.94 10.44 -4.06
C GLN A 47 1.88 9.45 -3.36
N VAL A 48 2.88 8.95 -4.09
CA VAL A 48 3.90 8.05 -3.53
C VAL A 48 4.73 8.77 -2.47
N GLN A 49 5.11 10.01 -2.72
CA GLN A 49 5.87 10.82 -1.78
C GLN A 49 5.11 11.03 -0.46
N PHE A 50 3.83 11.40 -0.51
CA PHE A 50 3.00 11.56 0.68
C PHE A 50 2.83 10.27 1.48
N ALA A 51 2.74 9.11 0.81
CA ALA A 51 2.69 7.82 1.49
C ALA A 51 4.01 7.52 2.22
N LEU A 52 5.15 7.77 1.55
CA LEU A 52 6.48 7.59 2.12
C LEU A 52 6.75 8.55 3.29
N GLU A 53 6.32 9.81 3.22
CA GLU A 53 6.41 10.79 4.31
C GLU A 53 5.63 10.35 5.56
N ARG A 54 4.60 9.52 5.39
CA ARG A 54 3.84 8.89 6.49
C ARG A 54 4.46 7.58 6.99
N GLY A 55 5.61 7.18 6.44
CA GLY A 55 6.29 5.93 6.78
C GLY A 55 5.66 4.68 6.16
N ILE A 56 4.73 4.84 5.21
CA ILE A 56 4.04 3.72 4.57
C ILE A 56 4.81 3.32 3.31
N PRO A 57 5.22 2.04 3.18
CA PRO A 57 5.83 1.55 1.94
C PRO A 57 4.91 1.75 0.74
N ALA A 58 5.40 2.47 -0.27
CA ALA A 58 4.66 2.75 -1.49
C ALA A 58 5.56 2.71 -2.73
N ILE A 59 5.02 2.20 -3.84
CA ILE A 59 5.67 2.15 -5.16
C ILE A 59 4.74 2.74 -6.21
N SER A 60 5.31 3.52 -7.14
CA SER A 60 4.63 3.96 -8.35
C SER A 60 4.51 2.78 -9.32
N ALA A 61 3.38 2.09 -9.32
CA ALA A 61 3.07 1.01 -10.25
C ALA A 61 1.57 0.78 -10.34
N VAL A 62 1.09 0.37 -11.52
CA VAL A 62 -0.30 -0.07 -11.72
C VAL A 62 -0.29 -1.56 -12.04
N MET A 63 -0.88 -2.35 -11.15
CA MET A 63 -1.00 -3.80 -11.33
C MET A 63 -1.93 -4.08 -12.51
N GLY A 64 -1.41 -4.78 -13.54
CA GLY A 64 -2.15 -5.16 -14.74
C GLY A 64 -1.78 -4.38 -16.01
N THR A 65 -1.15 -3.21 -15.88
CA THR A 65 -0.65 -2.44 -17.05
C THR A 65 0.87 -2.34 -17.09
N GLN A 66 1.52 -2.43 -15.94
CA GLN A 66 2.98 -2.37 -15.83
C GLN A 66 3.54 -3.63 -15.17
N ARG A 67 4.67 -4.12 -15.69
CA ARG A 67 5.45 -5.16 -15.03
C ARG A 67 6.07 -4.57 -13.78
N LEU A 68 5.95 -5.28 -12.66
CA LEU A 68 6.54 -4.84 -11.40
C LEU A 68 8.08 -4.83 -11.49
N PRO A 69 8.76 -3.93 -10.77
CA PRO A 69 10.22 -3.85 -10.74
C PRO A 69 10.88 -5.02 -10.00
N PHE A 70 10.08 -5.99 -9.52
CA PHE A 70 10.56 -7.18 -8.85
C PHE A 70 10.67 -8.34 -9.84
N PRO A 71 11.72 -9.17 -9.72
CA PRO A 71 11.84 -10.37 -10.52
C PRO A 71 10.65 -11.30 -10.22
N SER A 72 10.25 -12.06 -11.24
CA SER A 72 9.19 -13.07 -11.10
C SER A 72 9.72 -14.38 -10.50
N LYS A 73 10.97 -14.40 -10.03
CA LYS A 73 11.71 -15.56 -9.51
C LYS A 73 12.62 -15.13 -8.38
#